data_AF-A0A3L6F246-F1
#
_entry.id   AF-A0A3L6F246-F1
#
_cell.length_a   1.000
_cell.length_b   1.000
_cell.length_c   1.000
_cell.angle_alpha   90.00
_cell.angle_beta   90.00
_cell.angle_gamma   90.00
#
_symmetry.space_group_name_H-M   'P 1'
#
loop_
_entity.id
_entity.type
_entity.pdbx_description
1 polymer ?
#
loop_
_entity_poly.entity_id
_entity_poly.type
_entity_poly.pdbx_seq_one_letter_code
_entity_poly.pdbx_strand_id
1 'polypeptide(L)'
;MYHADLAVQEEGPPGTMPVIRPRGIDLKDGPLFAALSAKIQGKNVGIPICEGAATAKSPWNAPELFDLYIFEGESIREWLFFNKPRRAFVSGNRKQRSLPDYNGCDWHESRKQAMKDFGGLKRSYYMDPQPSNSYEWHLYEYEINECDAFALYRLEFKSSDAKKNVKSKLACNPLNEIQ
;
A
#
# COMPACT_ATOMS: atom_id res chain seq x y z
N MET A 1 17.80 -22.11 -7.62
CA MET A 1 16.41 -22.07 -7.13
C MET A 1 15.87 -20.70 -7.52
N TYR A 2 14.90 -20.64 -8.42
CA TYR A 2 14.45 -19.39 -9.03
C TYR A 2 13.53 -18.65 -8.05
N HIS A 3 13.50 -17.31 -8.08
CA HIS A 3 12.57 -16.51 -7.25
C HIS A 3 11.10 -16.90 -7.43
N ALA A 4 10.74 -17.53 -8.55
CA ALA A 4 9.40 -18.06 -8.82
C ALA A 4 9.03 -19.24 -7.91
N ASP A 5 10.01 -20.07 -7.51
CA ASP A 5 9.74 -21.29 -6.73
C ASP A 5 9.44 -20.97 -5.26
N LEU A 6 10.01 -19.87 -4.74
CA LEU A 6 9.76 -19.39 -3.37
C LEU A 6 8.39 -18.71 -3.22
N ALA A 7 7.90 -18.04 -4.27
CA ALA A 7 6.55 -17.45 -4.26
C ALA A 7 5.46 -18.52 -4.11
N VAL A 8 5.65 -19.70 -4.72
CA VAL A 8 4.67 -20.79 -4.72
C VAL A 8 4.59 -21.53 -3.38
N GLN A 9 5.65 -21.50 -2.55
CA GLN A 9 5.70 -22.28 -1.31
C GLN A 9 5.16 -21.54 -0.08
N GLU A 10 5.18 -20.20 -0.07
CA GLU A 10 4.70 -19.38 1.05
C GLU A 10 3.35 -18.70 0.78
N GLU A 11 2.88 -18.67 -0.47
CA GLU A 11 1.57 -18.14 -0.82
C GLU A 11 0.47 -19.16 -0.44
N GLY A 12 -0.59 -18.69 0.21
CA GLY A 12 -1.84 -19.45 0.40
C GLY A 12 -2.44 -19.93 -0.93
N PRO A 13 -3.65 -20.54 -0.95
CA PRO A 13 -4.21 -21.13 -2.16
C PRO A 13 -4.07 -20.19 -3.38
N PRO A 14 -3.50 -20.68 -4.50
CA PRO A 14 -3.05 -19.84 -5.61
C PRO A 14 -4.10 -18.82 -6.03
N GLY A 15 -3.70 -17.55 -6.08
CA GLY A 15 -4.54 -16.49 -6.63
C GLY A 15 -5.34 -15.67 -5.62
N THR A 16 -5.21 -15.92 -4.31
CA THR A 16 -5.98 -15.21 -3.27
C THR A 16 -5.20 -14.18 -2.47
N MET A 17 -3.88 -14.32 -2.36
CA MET A 17 -3.03 -13.45 -1.53
C MET A 17 -2.25 -12.43 -2.36
N PRO A 18 -2.13 -11.16 -1.95
CA PRO A 18 -1.33 -10.17 -2.66
C PRO A 18 0.14 -10.59 -2.82
N VAL A 19 0.77 -10.25 -3.95
CA VAL A 19 2.20 -10.49 -4.17
C VAL A 19 2.99 -9.57 -3.23
N ILE A 20 3.74 -10.16 -2.31
CA ILE A 20 4.55 -9.43 -1.33
C ILE A 20 6.00 -9.25 -1.82
N ARG A 21 6.56 -8.07 -1.57
CA ARG A 21 7.96 -7.76 -1.85
C ARG A 21 8.61 -7.11 -0.65
N PRO A 22 9.28 -7.91 0.20
CA PRO A 22 10.12 -7.37 1.24
C PRO A 22 11.22 -6.52 0.61
N ARG A 23 11.49 -5.34 1.19
CA ARG A 23 12.46 -4.34 0.69
C ARG A 23 12.02 -3.57 -0.55
N GLY A 24 10.76 -3.71 -0.95
CA GLY A 24 10.16 -2.97 -2.05
C GLY A 24 10.24 -3.67 -3.39
N ILE A 25 9.38 -3.25 -4.30
CA ILE A 25 9.18 -3.85 -5.62
C ILE A 25 10.05 -3.22 -6.70
N ASP A 26 10.55 -2.00 -6.47
CA ASP A 26 11.39 -1.22 -7.39
C ASP A 26 10.84 -1.18 -8.84
N LEU A 27 9.50 -1.03 -8.97
CA LEU A 27 8.84 -0.90 -10.26
C LEU A 27 8.42 0.54 -10.53
N LYS A 28 8.68 0.97 -11.77
CA LYS A 28 8.12 2.20 -12.34
C LYS A 28 6.67 1.98 -12.77
N ASP A 29 5.97 3.08 -13.04
CA ASP A 29 4.56 3.05 -13.45
C ASP A 29 4.32 2.27 -14.76
N GLY A 30 5.25 2.34 -15.71
CA GLY A 30 5.10 1.69 -17.02
C GLY A 30 4.85 0.18 -16.96
N PRO A 31 5.73 -0.60 -16.30
CA PRO A 31 5.49 -2.03 -16.06
C PRO A 31 4.16 -2.34 -15.35
N LEU A 32 3.71 -1.48 -14.42
CA LEU A 32 2.44 -1.66 -13.70
C LEU A 32 1.24 -1.49 -14.65
N PHE A 33 1.28 -0.48 -15.53
CA PHE A 33 0.26 -0.32 -16.58
C PHE A 33 0.28 -1.43 -17.62
N ALA A 34 1.47 -1.93 -17.98
CA ALA A 34 1.60 -3.07 -18.89
C ALA A 34 0.95 -4.34 -18.31
N ALA A 35 1.18 -4.61 -17.01
CA ALA A 35 0.53 -5.71 -16.30
C ALA A 35 -0.99 -5.54 -16.24
N LEU A 36 -1.48 -4.34 -15.93
CA LEU A 36 -2.92 -4.05 -15.91
C LEU A 36 -3.57 -4.23 -17.30
N SER A 37 -2.94 -3.72 -18.35
CA SER A 37 -3.40 -3.86 -19.73
C SER A 37 -3.47 -5.33 -20.15
N ALA A 38 -2.42 -6.09 -19.84
CA ALA A 38 -2.38 -7.52 -20.12
C ALA A 38 -3.46 -8.29 -19.35
N LYS A 39 -3.71 -7.94 -18.07
CA LYS A 39 -4.79 -8.55 -17.28
C LYS A 39 -6.17 -8.27 -17.87
N ILE A 40 -6.44 -7.04 -18.32
CA ILE A 40 -7.70 -6.66 -18.97
C ILE A 40 -7.91 -7.45 -20.28
N GLN A 41 -6.84 -7.75 -21.01
CA GLN A 41 -6.87 -8.62 -22.19
C GLN A 41 -6.99 -10.12 -21.86
N GLY A 42 -7.20 -10.49 -20.59
CA GLY A 42 -7.36 -11.88 -20.14
C GLY A 42 -6.05 -12.65 -19.98
N LYS A 43 -4.89 -12.00 -20.04
CA LYS A 43 -3.60 -12.67 -19.87
C LYS A 43 -3.33 -12.95 -18.39
N ASN A 44 -2.64 -14.06 -18.12
CA ASN A 44 -2.08 -14.32 -16.81
C ASN A 44 -0.79 -13.50 -16.63
N VAL A 45 -0.76 -12.64 -15.61
CA VAL A 45 0.37 -11.75 -15.30
C VAL A 45 1.01 -12.04 -13.94
N GLY A 46 0.61 -13.13 -13.28
CA GLY A 46 1.15 -13.51 -11.98
C GLY A 46 0.77 -12.58 -10.82
N ILE A 47 -0.16 -11.65 -11.02
CA ILE A 47 -0.71 -10.80 -9.96
C ILE A 47 -2.16 -11.26 -9.68
N PRO A 48 -2.50 -11.59 -8.42
CA PRO A 48 -3.79 -12.15 -8.04
C PRO A 48 -4.89 -11.09 -7.95
N ILE A 49 -6.14 -11.55 -8.00
CA ILE A 49 -7.32 -10.71 -7.71
C ILE A 49 -7.66 -10.91 -6.24
N CYS A 50 -7.48 -9.87 -5.44
CA CYS A 50 -7.77 -9.89 -4.01
C CYS A 50 -9.06 -9.09 -3.77
N GLU A 51 -10.22 -9.74 -3.94
CA GLU A 51 -11.51 -9.07 -3.77
C GLU A 51 -11.64 -8.46 -2.37
N GLY A 52 -12.10 -7.21 -2.29
CA GLY A 52 -12.26 -6.52 -1.00
C GLY A 52 -10.97 -6.04 -0.34
N ALA A 53 -9.77 -6.49 -0.76
CA ALA A 53 -8.50 -6.10 -0.14
C ALA A 53 -8.24 -4.59 -0.08
N ALA A 54 -8.80 -3.82 -1.01
CA ALA A 54 -8.70 -2.36 -0.99
C ALA A 54 -9.96 -1.71 -0.37
N THR A 55 -11.12 -2.37 -0.37
CA THR A 55 -12.42 -1.73 -0.16
C THR A 55 -13.19 -2.20 1.08
N ALA A 56 -12.91 -3.39 1.60
CA ALA A 56 -13.70 -4.06 2.63
C ALA A 56 -13.08 -3.95 4.03
N LYS A 57 -11.75 -3.94 4.13
CA LYS A 57 -11.02 -3.84 5.39
C LYS A 57 -9.77 -2.99 5.22
N SER A 58 -9.33 -2.43 6.33
CA SER A 58 -8.07 -1.72 6.44
C SER A 58 -6.89 -2.71 6.43
N PRO A 59 -5.77 -2.41 5.75
CA PRO A 59 -4.67 -3.36 5.65
C PRO A 59 -4.11 -3.86 6.98
N TRP A 60 -4.07 -3.00 8.00
CA TRP A 60 -3.60 -3.37 9.35
C TRP A 60 -4.57 -4.25 10.14
N ASN A 61 -5.81 -4.42 9.65
CA ASN A 61 -6.82 -5.31 10.23
C ASN A 61 -7.06 -6.56 9.35
N ALA A 62 -6.22 -6.77 8.34
CA ALA A 62 -6.33 -7.90 7.41
C ALA A 62 -5.00 -8.71 7.36
N PRO A 63 -4.55 -9.28 8.49
CA PRO A 63 -3.33 -10.09 8.54
C PRO A 63 -3.40 -11.33 7.63
N GLU A 64 -4.60 -11.76 7.26
CA GLU A 64 -4.83 -12.81 6.26
C GLU A 64 -4.44 -12.41 4.84
N LEU A 65 -4.21 -11.11 4.57
CA LEU A 65 -3.80 -10.57 3.27
C LEU A 65 -2.45 -9.85 3.32
N PHE A 66 -2.14 -9.18 4.45
CA PHE A 66 -0.98 -8.30 4.57
C PHE A 66 -0.14 -8.66 5.80
N ASP A 67 0.95 -9.39 5.59
CA ASP A 67 1.93 -9.66 6.64
C ASP A 67 2.81 -8.43 6.94
N LEU A 68 2.59 -7.83 8.10
CA LEU A 68 3.26 -6.59 8.52
C LEU A 68 4.63 -6.82 9.18
N TYR A 69 5.12 -8.05 9.24
CA TYR A 69 6.41 -8.34 9.86
C TYR A 69 7.56 -7.75 9.04
N ILE A 70 8.29 -6.77 9.59
CA ILE A 70 9.47 -6.18 8.95
C ILE A 70 10.73 -6.89 9.42
N PHE A 71 11.50 -7.47 8.49
CA PHE A 71 12.77 -8.12 8.80
C PHE A 71 13.88 -7.11 9.12
N GLU A 72 14.93 -7.55 9.82
CA GLU A 72 16.11 -6.71 10.06
C GLU A 72 16.72 -6.20 8.74
N GLY A 73 16.87 -4.89 8.61
CA GLY A 73 17.35 -4.24 7.38
C GLY A 73 16.28 -3.99 6.30
N GLU A 74 15.03 -4.38 6.52
CA GLU A 74 13.88 -3.99 5.69
C GLU A 74 13.34 -2.63 6.17
N SER A 75 13.17 -1.68 5.25
CA SER A 75 12.60 -0.35 5.55
C SER A 75 11.25 -0.11 4.86
N ILE A 76 10.89 -0.99 3.92
CA ILE A 76 9.66 -0.93 3.16
C ILE A 76 9.23 -2.32 2.77
N ARG A 77 7.92 -2.53 2.81
CA ARG A 77 7.23 -3.69 2.29
C ARG A 77 6.16 -3.25 1.33
N GLU A 78 6.05 -3.96 0.21
CA GLU A 78 5.07 -3.64 -0.82
C GLU A 78 4.22 -4.84 -1.19
N TRP A 79 2.96 -4.58 -1.51
CA TRP A 79 2.04 -5.57 -2.05
C TRP A 79 1.47 -5.13 -3.37
N LEU A 80 1.39 -6.06 -4.34
CA LEU A 80 0.65 -5.89 -5.58
C LEU A 80 -0.54 -6.84 -5.66
N PHE A 81 -1.69 -6.29 -6.04
CA PHE A 81 -2.90 -7.07 -6.26
C PHE A 81 -3.88 -6.34 -7.18
N PHE A 82 -4.70 -7.10 -7.90
CA PHE A 82 -5.87 -6.56 -8.58
C PHE A 82 -7.06 -6.53 -7.63
N ASN A 83 -7.93 -5.54 -7.82
CA ASN A 83 -9.26 -5.51 -7.21
C ASN A 83 -10.19 -4.73 -8.15
N LYS A 84 -11.48 -4.64 -7.81
CA LYS A 84 -12.41 -3.78 -8.54
C LYS A 84 -11.99 -2.32 -8.38
N PRO A 85 -11.96 -1.52 -9.47
CA PRO A 85 -11.81 -0.08 -9.39
C PRO A 85 -12.88 0.50 -8.47
N ARG A 86 -12.50 1.38 -7.54
CA ARG A 86 -13.48 1.93 -6.61
C ARG A 86 -14.28 3.04 -7.29
N ARG A 87 -15.54 2.76 -7.66
CA ARG A 87 -16.51 3.83 -7.96
C ARG A 87 -16.79 4.64 -6.70
N ALA A 88 -17.06 5.94 -6.84
CA ALA A 88 -17.32 6.84 -5.72
C ALA A 88 -18.30 6.22 -4.70
N PHE A 89 -18.04 6.45 -3.42
CA PHE A 89 -18.84 5.93 -2.30
C PHE A 89 -20.32 6.27 -2.40
N VAL A 90 -21.17 5.42 -1.81
CA VAL A 90 -22.59 5.70 -1.58
C VAL A 90 -22.78 6.87 -0.60
N SER A 91 -21.85 7.07 0.33
CA SER A 91 -21.79 8.24 1.22
C SER A 91 -20.34 8.73 1.32
N GLY A 92 -20.00 9.85 0.67
CA GLY A 92 -18.69 10.48 0.88
C GLY A 92 -18.15 11.23 -0.33
N ASN A 93 -17.43 12.31 -0.03
CA ASN A 93 -16.75 13.15 -1.01
C ASN A 93 -15.62 12.35 -1.69
N ARG A 94 -15.39 12.53 -3.00
CA ARG A 94 -14.52 11.67 -3.84
C ARG A 94 -13.05 11.52 -3.37
N LYS A 95 -12.60 12.33 -2.41
CA LYS A 95 -11.19 12.47 -1.99
C LYS A 95 -10.82 11.71 -0.72
N GLN A 96 -11.80 11.30 0.07
CA GLN A 96 -11.58 10.53 1.30
C GLN A 96 -12.13 9.13 1.12
N ARG A 97 -11.36 8.16 1.58
CA ARG A 97 -11.66 6.75 1.36
C ARG A 97 -11.77 6.00 2.69
N SER A 98 -12.94 6.13 3.30
CA SER A 98 -13.24 5.45 4.55
C SER A 98 -13.46 3.95 4.31
N LEU A 99 -13.03 3.15 5.28
CA LEU A 99 -13.27 1.71 5.30
C LEU A 99 -14.27 1.38 6.42
N PRO A 100 -14.96 0.24 6.39
CA PRO A 100 -15.95 -0.08 7.42
C PRO A 100 -15.35 -0.28 8.83
N ASP A 101 -14.09 -0.71 8.91
CA ASP A 101 -13.40 -1.17 10.13
C ASP A 101 -12.38 -0.16 10.69
N TYR A 102 -12.63 1.09 10.36
CA TYR A 102 -11.63 2.11 10.13
C TYR A 102 -11.30 2.97 11.36
N ASN A 103 -12.15 2.94 12.38
CA ASN A 103 -11.94 3.55 13.70
C ASN A 103 -11.38 5.00 13.72
N GLY A 104 -11.59 5.79 12.65
CA GLY A 104 -11.12 7.18 12.55
C GLY A 104 -9.90 7.45 11.66
N CYS A 105 -9.32 6.46 10.95
CA CYS A 105 -8.05 6.59 10.21
C CYS A 105 -8.20 6.46 8.66
N ASP A 106 -7.98 7.50 7.81
CA ASP A 106 -8.46 7.57 6.39
C ASP A 106 -7.42 7.52 5.30
N TRP A 107 -7.81 6.92 4.17
CA TRP A 107 -7.09 7.10 2.92
C TRP A 107 -7.48 8.45 2.31
N HIS A 108 -6.52 9.37 2.27
CA HIS A 108 -6.69 10.69 1.66
C HIS A 108 -5.97 10.73 0.32
N GLU A 109 -6.69 11.10 -0.74
CA GLU A 109 -6.09 11.27 -2.07
C GLU A 109 -5.07 12.42 -2.03
N SER A 110 -3.79 12.09 -2.18
CA SER A 110 -2.72 13.10 -2.28
C SER A 110 -2.58 13.62 -3.70
N ARG A 111 -2.65 12.74 -4.69
CA ARG A 111 -2.40 13.10 -6.08
C ARG A 111 -3.22 12.22 -7.02
N LYS A 112 -3.66 12.85 -8.10
CA LYS A 112 -4.18 12.20 -9.30
C LYS A 112 -3.35 12.63 -10.50
N GLN A 113 -2.85 11.66 -11.26
CA GLN A 113 -2.04 11.88 -12.44
C GLN A 113 -2.66 11.19 -13.65
N ALA A 114 -2.83 11.94 -14.74
CA ALA A 114 -3.17 11.37 -16.03
C ALA A 114 -1.93 10.71 -16.65
N MET A 115 -2.07 9.42 -16.96
CA MET A 115 -1.02 8.59 -17.53
C MET A 115 -1.34 8.40 -19.01
N LYS A 116 -1.17 9.49 -19.78
CA LYS A 116 -1.65 9.60 -21.18
C LYS A 116 -1.14 8.47 -22.07
N ASP A 117 0.13 8.13 -21.94
CA ASP A 117 0.78 7.08 -22.76
C ASP A 117 0.20 5.68 -22.50
N PHE A 118 -0.50 5.50 -21.38
CA PHE A 118 -1.13 4.25 -20.98
C PHE A 118 -2.66 4.30 -21.04
N GLY A 119 -3.24 5.41 -21.52
CA GLY A 119 -4.69 5.58 -21.58
C GLY A 119 -5.38 5.46 -20.22
N GLY A 120 -4.70 5.90 -19.15
CA GLY A 120 -5.14 5.61 -17.78
C GLY A 120 -4.85 6.71 -16.75
N LEU A 121 -5.09 6.37 -15.49
CA LEU A 121 -4.93 7.24 -14.33
C LEU A 121 -4.11 6.53 -13.25
N LYS A 122 -3.25 7.29 -12.59
CA LYS A 122 -2.63 6.90 -11.33
C LYS A 122 -3.15 7.80 -10.21
N ARG A 123 -3.64 7.21 -9.13
CA ARG A 123 -3.96 7.93 -7.89
C ARG A 123 -3.04 7.47 -6.78
N SER A 124 -2.66 8.39 -5.91
CA SER A 124 -1.93 8.09 -4.67
C SER A 124 -2.74 8.55 -3.48
N TYR A 125 -2.67 7.74 -2.43
CA TYR A 125 -3.33 7.97 -1.16
C TYR A 125 -2.30 7.82 -0.04
N TYR A 126 -2.40 8.68 0.95
CA TYR A 126 -1.73 8.50 2.23
C TYR A 126 -2.78 8.28 3.30
N MET A 127 -2.34 7.67 4.38
CA MET A 127 -3.18 7.36 5.51
C MET A 127 -3.11 8.48 6.57
N ASP A 128 -4.25 8.97 7.06
CA ASP A 128 -4.30 9.98 8.11
C ASP A 128 -5.56 9.91 8.99
N PRO A 129 -5.41 9.78 10.33
CA PRO A 129 -4.16 9.52 11.05
C PRO A 129 -3.50 8.18 10.68
N GLN A 130 -2.17 8.11 10.83
CA GLN A 130 -1.45 6.84 10.71
C GLN A 130 -1.83 5.91 11.88
N PRO A 131 -2.06 4.60 11.63
CA PRO A 131 -2.38 3.63 12.69
C PRO A 131 -1.29 3.50 13.76
N SER A 132 -0.04 3.82 13.42
CA SER A 132 1.11 3.82 14.32
C SER A 132 2.07 4.94 13.93
N ASN A 133 2.76 5.52 14.92
CA ASN A 133 3.77 6.56 14.69
C ASN A 133 5.08 6.02 14.08
N SER A 134 5.26 4.70 14.08
CA SER A 134 6.48 4.04 13.59
C SER A 134 6.41 3.63 12.12
N TYR A 135 5.26 3.83 11.47
CA TYR A 135 5.05 3.39 10.11
C TYR A 135 4.20 4.37 9.31
N GLU A 136 4.43 4.37 8.00
CA GLU A 136 3.69 5.16 7.03
C GLU A 136 3.05 4.23 5.99
N TRP A 137 1.75 4.46 5.77
CA TRP A 137 0.98 3.75 4.76
C TRP A 137 0.74 4.63 3.53
N HIS A 138 1.05 4.08 2.36
CA HIS A 138 0.72 4.68 1.06
C HIS A 138 0.04 3.65 0.17
N LEU A 139 -0.97 4.09 -0.57
CA LEU A 139 -1.66 3.27 -1.55
C LEU A 139 -1.63 3.96 -2.90
N TYR A 140 -1.32 3.19 -3.93
CA TYR A 140 -1.38 3.61 -5.31
C TYR A 140 -2.41 2.78 -6.06
N GLU A 141 -3.25 3.46 -6.82
CA GLU A 141 -4.28 2.86 -7.66
C GLU A 141 -3.98 3.21 -9.12
N TYR A 142 -3.94 2.19 -9.97
CA TYR A 142 -3.73 2.30 -11.39
C TYR A 142 -4.98 1.81 -12.11
N GLU A 143 -5.54 2.65 -12.98
CA GLU A 143 -6.75 2.39 -13.75
C GLU A 143 -6.51 2.63 -15.23
N ILE A 144 -7.11 1.82 -16.10
CA ILE A 144 -7.25 2.13 -17.53
C ILE A 144 -8.62 2.77 -17.74
N ASN A 145 -8.66 3.84 -18.53
CA ASN A 145 -9.92 4.53 -18.83
C ASN A 145 -10.92 3.54 -19.45
N GLU A 146 -12.20 3.74 -19.14
CA GLU A 146 -13.32 2.93 -19.67
C GLU A 146 -13.29 1.43 -19.28
N CYS A 147 -12.36 1.01 -18.40
CA CYS A 147 -12.37 -0.32 -17.79
C CYS A 147 -12.83 -0.24 -16.32
N ASP A 148 -13.88 -0.96 -15.98
CA ASP A 148 -14.44 -1.03 -14.62
C ASP A 148 -14.25 -2.41 -13.95
N ALA A 149 -13.60 -3.36 -14.62
CA ALA A 149 -13.41 -4.71 -14.13
C ALA A 149 -12.23 -4.81 -13.15
N PHE A 150 -11.11 -4.16 -13.46
CA PHE A 150 -9.86 -4.28 -12.69
C PHE A 150 -9.16 -2.93 -12.53
N ALA A 151 -8.69 -2.69 -11.32
CA ALA A 151 -7.63 -1.73 -11.02
C ALA A 151 -6.46 -2.50 -10.40
N LEU A 152 -5.23 -2.06 -10.67
CA LEU A 152 -4.04 -2.57 -10.01
C LEU A 152 -3.74 -1.69 -8.80
N TYR A 153 -3.52 -2.32 -7.65
CA TYR A 153 -3.17 -1.65 -6.41
C TYR A 153 -1.73 -1.99 -6.03
N ARG A 154 -1.00 -0.96 -5.61
CA ARG A 154 0.30 -1.08 -4.96
C ARG A 154 0.20 -0.46 -3.57
N LEU A 155 0.29 -1.30 -2.56
CA LEU A 155 0.26 -0.88 -1.16
C LEU A 155 1.69 -0.84 -0.64
N GLU A 156 2.10 0.28 -0.06
CA GLU A 156 3.39 0.44 0.61
C GLU A 156 3.17 0.57 2.12
N PHE A 157 3.93 -0.23 2.87
CA PHE A 157 4.09 -0.10 4.31
C PHE A 157 5.56 0.18 4.60
N LYS A 158 5.84 1.37 5.11
CA LYS A 158 7.21 1.86 5.29
C LYS A 158 7.48 2.11 6.75
N SER A 159 8.65 1.71 7.25
CA SER A 159 9.12 2.18 8.56
C SER A 159 9.37 3.68 8.47
N SER A 160 8.75 4.47 9.35
CA SER A 160 9.15 5.86 9.50
C SER A 160 10.55 5.85 10.12
N ASP A 161 11.56 6.33 9.39
CA ASP A 161 12.88 6.54 9.97
C ASP A 161 12.69 7.41 11.20
N ALA A 162 12.93 6.85 12.39
CA ALA A 162 12.82 7.57 13.65
C ALA A 162 13.93 8.62 13.75
N LYS A 163 13.81 9.72 13.01
CA LYS A 163 14.58 10.94 13.19
C LYS A 163 13.65 12.14 13.17
N LYS A 164 12.97 12.34 14.30
CA LYS A 164 12.92 13.61 15.06
C LYS A 164 11.97 13.48 16.26
N ASN A 165 12.45 12.89 17.34
CA ASN A 165 12.02 13.31 18.68
C ASN A 165 13.14 13.08 19.71
N VAL A 166 14.25 13.81 19.54
CA VAL A 166 15.10 14.22 20.66
C VAL A 166 15.35 15.71 20.53
N LYS A 167 14.34 16.48 20.91
CA LYS A 167 14.51 17.83 21.44
C LYS A 167 13.63 17.98 22.70
N SER A 168 13.64 16.96 23.55
CA SER A 168 13.47 17.24 24.97
C SER A 168 14.72 18.00 25.40
N LYS A 169 14.55 19.26 25.80
CA LYS A 169 15.54 19.99 26.57
C LYS A 169 15.90 19.10 27.77
N LEU A 170 17.05 18.44 27.73
CA LEU A 170 17.75 18.11 28.96
C LEU A 170 18.15 19.44 29.56
N ALA A 171 17.40 19.87 30.57
CA ALA A 171 17.81 20.92 31.46
C ALA A 171 19.13 20.48 32.09
N CYS A 172 20.24 21.13 31.72
CA CYS A 172 21.43 21.14 32.55
C CYS A 172 21.07 21.86 33.85
N ASN A 173 20.78 21.09 34.90
CA ASN A 173 20.97 21.57 36.25
C ASN A 173 22.44 21.32 36.60
N PRO A 174 23.28 22.35 36.83
CA PRO A 174 24.53 22.11 37.54
C PRO A 174 24.17 21.75 38.99
N LEU A 175 24.49 20.51 39.37
CA LEU A 175 24.46 20.04 40.74
C LEU A 175 25.52 20.77 41.56
N ASN A 176 25.12 21.17 42.77
CA ASN A 176 25.89 21.82 43.81
C ASN A 176 27.28 21.21 44.04
N GLU A 177 28.30 22.06 44.13
CA GLU A 177 29.48 21.78 44.97
C GLU A 177 29.23 22.37 46.36
N ILE A 178 29.16 21.48 47.35
CA ILE A 178 29.36 21.78 48.77
C ILE A 178 30.76 21.26 49.09
N GLN A 179 31.68 22.15 49.47
CA GLN A 179 32.62 21.93 50.57
C GLN A 179 33.18 23.24 51.09
#